data_AF-A0A1M3E8Q2-F1
#
_entry.id   AF-A0A1M3E8Q2-F1
#
_cell.length_a   1.000
_cell.length_b   1.000
_cell.length_c   1.000
_cell.angle_alpha   90.00
_cell.angle_beta   90.00
_cell.angle_gamma   90.00
#
_symmetry.space_group_name_H-M   'P 1'
#
loop_
_entity.id
_entity.type
_entity.pdbx_description
1 polymer ?
#
loop_
_entity_poly.entity_id
_entity_poly.type
_entity_poly.pdbx_seq_one_letter_code
_entity_poly.pdbx_strand_id
1 'polypeptide(L)'
;MKKICFILLALLLSFVASAQSPSAYGLVVQNQTNCTQYYYVVGDELCMCGGIYASNMIAIPPGGTHVYPNSTTLGGSFPTSVPKGIFAAKIPDGPMACATSGGAVGQAPCGLTTLYGYLALNATCAPCSYTKATWYPSFACSDMARLIFT
;
A
#
# COMPACT_ATOMS: atom_id res chain seq x y z
N MET A 1 -7.62 41.96 20.54
CA MET A 1 -8.21 40.99 19.59
C MET A 1 -7.20 40.37 18.61
N LYS A 2 -6.16 41.09 18.12
CA LYS A 2 -5.15 40.54 17.18
C LYS A 2 -4.36 39.30 17.66
N LYS A 3 -4.13 39.16 18.98
CA LYS A 3 -3.33 38.04 19.54
C LYS A 3 -4.06 36.69 19.52
N ILE A 4 -5.39 36.69 19.58
CA ILE A 4 -6.21 35.46 19.58
C ILE A 4 -6.21 34.83 18.18
N CYS A 5 -6.27 35.64 17.12
CA CYS A 5 -6.19 35.14 15.74
C CYS A 5 -4.87 34.42 15.45
N PHE A 6 -3.74 34.91 15.98
CA PHE A 6 -2.43 34.26 15.79
C PHE A 6 -2.36 32.89 16.49
N ILE A 7 -2.95 32.77 17.68
CA ILE A 7 -2.99 31.49 18.42
C ILE A 7 -3.89 30.49 17.69
N LEU A 8 -5.04 30.92 17.16
CA LEU A 8 -5.93 30.06 16.36
C LEU A 8 -5.28 29.61 15.05
N LEU A 9 -4.56 30.50 14.36
CA LEU A 9 -3.88 30.15 13.10
C LEU A 9 -2.77 29.13 13.34
N ALA A 10 -1.98 29.30 14.40
CA ALA A 10 -0.94 28.36 14.79
C ALA A 10 -1.52 26.99 15.18
N LEU A 11 -2.66 26.97 15.89
CA LEU A 11 -3.34 25.72 16.26
C LEU A 11 -3.86 24.97 15.02
N LEU A 12 -4.47 25.68 14.07
CA LEU A 12 -4.96 25.12 12.80
C LEU A 12 -3.82 24.56 11.94
N LEU A 13 -2.67 25.24 11.87
CA LEU A 13 -1.49 24.78 11.13
C LEU A 13 -0.90 23.48 11.70
N SER A 14 -0.97 23.26 13.02
CA SER A 14 -0.53 22.00 13.65
C SER A 14 -1.37 20.78 13.28
N PHE A 15 -2.63 20.94 12.86
CA PHE A 15 -3.46 19.82 12.39
C PHE A 15 -3.19 19.41 10.94
N VAL A 16 -2.69 20.34 10.11
CA VAL A 16 -2.37 20.05 8.69
C VAL A 16 -1.10 19.18 8.58
N ALA A 17 -0.22 19.23 9.58
CA ALA A 17 1.01 18.44 9.61
C ALA A 17 0.79 16.92 9.74
N SER A 18 -0.45 16.47 9.99
CA SER A 18 -0.81 15.04 10.07
C SER A 18 -1.66 14.55 8.89
N ALA A 19 -1.84 15.37 7.85
CA ALA A 19 -2.58 14.97 6.65
C ALA A 19 -1.72 14.03 5.79
N GLN A 20 -1.93 12.71 5.92
CA GLN A 20 -1.39 11.72 4.97
C GLN A 20 -1.96 12.00 3.58
N SER A 21 -1.17 11.75 2.53
CA SER A 21 -1.68 11.90 1.17
C SER A 21 -2.65 10.77 0.82
N PRO A 22 -3.68 11.02 -0.01
CA PRO A 22 -4.61 9.98 -0.44
C PRO A 22 -3.93 8.85 -1.25
N SER A 23 -2.81 9.14 -1.90
CA SER A 23 -2.03 8.17 -2.65
C SER A 23 -0.53 8.48 -2.54
N ALA A 24 0.31 7.52 -2.89
CA ALA A 24 1.74 7.65 -3.13
C ALA A 24 2.03 7.64 -4.64
N TYR A 25 3.17 8.19 -5.05
CA TYR A 25 3.63 8.12 -6.44
C TYR A 25 4.29 6.78 -6.72
N GLY A 26 5.08 6.29 -5.76
CA GLY A 26 5.82 5.03 -5.85
C GLY A 26 5.56 4.11 -4.66
N LEU A 27 6.12 2.91 -4.73
CA LEU A 27 5.96 1.87 -3.71
C LEU A 27 7.26 1.09 -3.53
N VAL A 28 7.65 0.87 -2.28
CA VAL A 28 8.68 -0.13 -1.93
C VAL A 28 7.99 -1.29 -1.23
N VAL A 29 8.24 -2.51 -1.68
CA VAL A 29 7.71 -3.74 -1.06
C VAL A 29 8.86 -4.56 -0.51
N GLN A 30 8.76 -4.99 0.75
CA GLN A 30 9.78 -5.79 1.43
C GLN A 30 9.15 -7.02 2.05
N ASN A 31 9.75 -8.19 1.80
CA ASN A 31 9.33 -9.43 2.44
C ASN A 31 10.38 -9.86 3.46
N GLN A 32 10.10 -9.62 4.74
CA GLN A 32 10.96 -10.01 5.86
C GLN A 32 10.54 -11.36 6.47
N THR A 33 9.63 -12.08 5.80
CA THR A 33 9.19 -13.43 6.21
C THR A 33 10.04 -14.51 5.55
N ASN A 34 9.85 -15.76 6.00
CA ASN A 34 10.40 -16.97 5.37
C ASN A 34 9.48 -17.59 4.30
N CYS A 35 8.36 -16.93 3.96
CA CYS A 35 7.38 -17.41 3.00
C CYS A 35 7.33 -16.50 1.76
N THR A 36 7.05 -17.05 0.59
CA THR A 36 6.67 -16.21 -0.57
C THR A 36 5.37 -15.50 -0.26
N GLN A 37 5.32 -14.19 -0.46
CA GLN A 37 4.12 -13.39 -0.24
C GLN A 37 3.52 -12.96 -1.57
N TYR A 38 2.21 -12.82 -1.60
CA TYR A 38 1.46 -12.44 -2.79
C TYR A 38 0.70 -11.15 -2.51
N TYR A 39 0.66 -10.24 -3.49
CA TYR A 39 -0.08 -8.99 -3.37
C TYR A 39 -0.50 -8.45 -4.72
N TYR A 40 -1.54 -7.62 -4.70
CA TYR A 40 -1.91 -6.73 -5.79
C TYR A 40 -1.73 -5.30 -5.32
N VAL A 41 -1.21 -4.43 -6.17
CA VAL A 41 -1.18 -3.00 -5.93
C VAL A 41 -2.45 -2.39 -6.52
N VAL A 42 -3.10 -1.50 -5.76
CA VAL A 42 -4.32 -0.81 -6.18
C VAL A 42 -4.07 0.69 -6.17
N GLY A 43 -4.61 1.35 -7.19
CA GLY A 43 -4.37 2.75 -7.45
C GLY A 43 -5.53 3.47 -8.11
N ASP A 44 -5.35 4.76 -8.28
CA ASP A 44 -6.25 5.66 -8.99
C ASP A 44 -5.44 6.77 -9.67
N GLU A 45 -6.10 7.82 -10.16
CA GLU A 45 -5.44 9.08 -10.45
C GLU A 45 -4.60 9.58 -9.25
N LEU A 46 -3.59 10.38 -9.56
CA LEU A 46 -2.68 10.92 -8.54
C LEU A 46 -3.48 11.71 -7.49
N CYS A 47 -3.17 11.48 -6.21
CA CYS A 47 -3.85 12.05 -5.06
C CYS A 47 -5.33 11.65 -4.90
N MET A 48 -5.77 10.52 -5.47
CA MET A 48 -7.15 10.05 -5.37
C MET A 48 -7.27 8.63 -4.78
N CYS A 49 -8.46 8.32 -4.23
CA CYS A 49 -8.81 7.04 -3.58
C CYS A 49 -9.98 6.31 -4.30
N GLY A 50 -9.98 6.26 -5.63
CA GLY A 50 -11.13 5.69 -6.38
C GLY A 50 -11.04 4.19 -6.66
N GLY A 51 -9.84 3.62 -6.80
CA GLY A 51 -9.64 2.20 -7.09
C GLY A 51 -9.80 1.79 -8.56
N ILE A 52 -9.61 2.70 -9.52
CA ILE A 52 -9.74 2.42 -10.96
C ILE A 52 -8.64 1.45 -11.47
N TYR A 53 -7.46 1.46 -10.86
CA TYR A 53 -6.30 0.69 -11.32
C TYR A 53 -5.92 -0.44 -10.37
N ALA A 54 -5.52 -1.58 -10.93
CA ALA A 54 -5.01 -2.73 -10.20
C ALA A 54 -3.88 -3.39 -10.99
N SER A 55 -2.82 -3.82 -10.28
CA SER A 55 -1.73 -4.59 -10.86
C SER A 55 -2.14 -6.03 -11.15
N ASN A 56 -1.29 -6.77 -11.86
CA ASN A 56 -1.32 -8.23 -11.80
C ASN A 56 -0.98 -8.72 -10.37
N MET A 57 -1.25 -9.99 -10.07
CA MET A 57 -0.74 -10.60 -8.84
C MET A 57 0.78 -10.63 -8.89
N ILE A 58 1.42 -10.08 -7.87
CA ILE A 58 2.87 -10.05 -7.73
C ILE A 58 3.26 -11.00 -6.60
N ALA A 59 4.24 -11.85 -6.85
CA ALA A 59 4.88 -12.68 -5.84
C ALA A 59 6.21 -12.06 -5.43
N ILE A 60 6.48 -11.97 -4.13
CA ILE A 60 7.77 -11.52 -3.60
C ILE A 60 8.39 -12.67 -2.79
N PRO A 61 9.59 -13.15 -3.15
CA PRO A 61 10.23 -14.26 -2.45
C PRO A 61 10.66 -13.85 -1.03
N PRO A 62 10.92 -14.83 -0.13
CA PRO A 62 11.50 -14.56 1.19
C PRO A 62 12.75 -13.67 1.11
N GLY A 63 12.86 -12.66 1.98
CA GLY A 63 13.97 -11.69 1.97
C GLY A 63 13.96 -10.70 0.79
N GLY A 64 12.98 -10.80 -0.13
CA GLY A 64 12.91 -9.99 -1.32
C GLY A 64 12.60 -8.52 -1.06
N THR A 65 13.06 -7.65 -1.97
CA THR A 65 12.66 -6.25 -2.03
C THR A 65 12.31 -5.87 -3.47
N HIS A 66 11.13 -5.32 -3.68
CA HIS A 66 10.73 -4.70 -4.94
C HIS A 66 10.64 -3.18 -4.77
N VAL A 67 11.21 -2.44 -5.73
CA VAL A 67 11.14 -0.98 -5.74
C VAL A 67 10.43 -0.57 -7.02
N TYR A 68 9.29 0.10 -6.86
CA TYR A 68 8.51 0.69 -7.94
C TYR A 68 8.60 2.21 -7.81
N PRO A 69 9.51 2.88 -8.56
CA PRO A 69 9.63 4.34 -8.50
C PRO A 69 8.31 5.05 -8.86
N ASN A 70 7.48 4.40 -9.67
CA ASN A 70 6.11 4.80 -9.98
C ASN A 70 5.25 3.60 -10.40
N SER A 71 3.99 3.84 -10.78
CA SER A 71 3.03 2.80 -11.13
C SER A 71 3.17 2.18 -12.53
N THR A 72 4.00 2.71 -13.43
CA THR A 72 3.96 2.32 -14.86
C THR A 72 4.48 0.90 -15.12
N THR A 73 5.20 0.33 -14.15
CA THR A 73 5.77 -1.02 -14.22
C THR A 73 4.95 -2.07 -13.47
N LEU A 74 3.84 -1.68 -12.82
CA LEU A 74 2.99 -2.59 -12.03
C LEU A 74 2.15 -3.54 -12.91
N GLY A 75 1.96 -3.21 -14.19
CA GLY A 75 1.13 -3.99 -15.11
C GLY A 75 -0.35 -4.03 -14.72
N GLY A 76 -1.08 -5.04 -15.18
CA GLY A 76 -2.53 -5.13 -14.99
C GLY A 76 -3.27 -4.03 -15.76
N SER A 77 -4.11 -3.26 -15.07
CA SER A 77 -4.82 -2.11 -15.65
C SER A 77 -4.07 -0.78 -15.51
N PHE A 78 -2.89 -0.75 -14.86
CA PHE A 78 -2.08 0.46 -14.80
C PHE A 78 -1.55 0.86 -16.19
N PRO A 79 -1.67 2.14 -16.59
CA PRO A 79 -1.06 2.63 -17.83
C PRO A 79 0.46 2.54 -17.78
N THR A 80 1.08 2.15 -18.89
CA THR A 80 2.55 1.99 -19.00
C THR A 80 3.28 3.30 -19.32
N SER A 81 2.57 4.34 -19.76
CA SER A 81 3.15 5.62 -20.17
C SER A 81 2.91 6.76 -19.18
N VAL A 82 1.85 6.70 -18.37
CA VAL A 82 1.46 7.78 -17.45
C VAL A 82 1.33 7.23 -16.03
N PRO A 83 2.18 7.69 -15.09
CA PRO A 83 2.08 7.33 -13.68
C PRO A 83 0.73 7.67 -13.05
N LYS A 84 0.29 6.81 -12.15
CA LYS A 84 -0.95 6.86 -11.39
C LYS A 84 -0.66 6.72 -9.90
N GLY A 85 -1.58 7.20 -9.07
CA GLY A 85 -1.46 7.14 -7.62
C GLY A 85 -1.63 5.71 -7.11
N ILE A 86 -0.78 5.30 -6.18
CA ILE A 86 -0.85 4.03 -5.47
C ILE A 86 -1.40 4.30 -4.07
N PHE A 87 -2.53 3.72 -3.69
CA PHE A 87 -3.11 3.97 -2.36
C PHE A 87 -3.27 2.71 -1.51
N ALA A 88 -3.15 1.52 -2.08
CA ALA A 88 -3.36 0.28 -1.33
C ALA A 88 -2.65 -0.92 -1.94
N ALA A 89 -2.63 -1.99 -1.15
CA ALA A 89 -2.36 -3.34 -1.60
C ALA A 89 -3.45 -4.30 -1.12
N LYS A 90 -3.91 -5.19 -2.00
CA LYS A 90 -4.72 -6.35 -1.64
C LYS A 90 -3.80 -7.54 -1.37
N ILE A 91 -4.01 -8.20 -0.25
CA ILE A 91 -3.14 -9.24 0.28
C ILE A 91 -3.94 -10.54 0.32
N PRO A 92 -3.90 -11.37 -0.72
CA PRO A 92 -4.42 -12.73 -0.64
C PRO A 92 -3.53 -13.58 0.28
N ASP A 93 -4.13 -14.55 0.97
CA ASP A 93 -3.38 -15.41 1.89
C ASP A 93 -2.40 -16.35 1.16
N GLY A 94 -2.50 -16.47 -0.16
CA GLY A 94 -1.70 -17.35 -1.00
C GLY A 94 -1.91 -17.08 -2.49
N PRO A 95 -1.39 -17.95 -3.38
CA PRO A 95 -1.55 -17.77 -4.81
C PRO A 95 -3.01 -17.99 -5.24
N MET A 96 -3.35 -17.48 -6.43
CA MET A 96 -4.71 -17.50 -6.98
C MET A 96 -5.34 -18.91 -7.03
N ALA A 97 -4.52 -19.96 -7.19
CA ALA A 97 -4.98 -21.34 -7.25
C ALA A 97 -5.55 -21.88 -5.91
N CYS A 98 -5.27 -21.23 -4.78
CA CYS A 98 -5.53 -21.77 -3.45
C CYS A 98 -6.87 -21.36 -2.82
N ALA A 99 -7.82 -20.81 -3.60
CA ALA A 99 -9.13 -20.35 -3.14
C ALA A 99 -9.06 -19.57 -1.81
N THR A 100 -8.17 -18.58 -1.78
CA THR A 100 -7.75 -17.93 -0.53
C THR A 100 -8.68 -16.81 -0.09
N SER A 101 -8.75 -16.60 1.22
CA SER A 101 -9.20 -15.32 1.76
C SER A 101 -8.16 -14.24 1.47
N GLY A 102 -8.49 -13.00 1.82
CA GLY A 102 -7.52 -11.94 1.80
C GLY A 102 -8.00 -10.68 2.49
N GLY A 103 -7.07 -9.75 2.65
CA GLY A 103 -7.30 -8.45 3.23
C GLY A 103 -6.81 -7.34 2.31
N ALA A 104 -6.88 -6.11 2.82
CA ALA A 104 -6.30 -4.94 2.16
C ALA A 104 -5.64 -4.05 3.19
N VAL A 105 -4.51 -3.46 2.80
CA VAL A 105 -3.80 -2.43 3.57
C VAL A 105 -3.56 -1.22 2.69
N GLY A 106 -3.53 -0.01 3.26
CA GLY A 106 -3.35 1.19 2.45
C GLY A 106 -3.36 2.50 3.22
N GLN A 107 -3.55 3.57 2.46
CA GLN A 107 -3.62 4.94 2.96
C GLN A 107 -4.87 5.13 3.82
N ALA A 108 -4.69 5.62 5.05
CA ALA A 108 -5.79 5.89 5.97
C ALA A 108 -6.84 6.88 5.42
N PRO A 109 -6.47 7.95 4.66
CA PRO A 109 -7.45 8.81 3.99
C PRO A 109 -8.41 8.08 3.04
N CYS A 110 -8.04 6.90 2.55
CA CYS A 110 -8.91 6.06 1.72
C CYS A 110 -9.78 5.09 2.54
N GLY A 111 -9.86 5.24 3.86
CA GLY A 111 -10.62 4.35 4.74
C GLY A 111 -10.02 2.97 4.93
N LEU A 112 -8.72 2.80 4.63
CA LEU A 112 -8.03 1.52 4.73
C LEU A 112 -7.22 1.42 6.03
N THR A 113 -7.13 0.19 6.52
CA THR A 113 -6.23 -0.12 7.64
C THR A 113 -4.79 -0.18 7.14
N THR A 114 -3.83 0.10 8.01
CA THR A 114 -2.40 -0.02 7.69
C THR A 114 -1.84 -1.41 7.98
N LEU A 115 -2.66 -2.34 8.48
CA LEU A 115 -2.19 -3.63 9.00
C LEU A 115 -3.20 -4.74 8.70
N TYR A 116 -2.70 -5.86 8.18
CA TYR A 116 -3.48 -7.08 7.99
C TYR A 116 -2.67 -8.30 8.41
N GLY A 117 -3.17 -9.07 9.37
CA GLY A 117 -2.56 -10.33 9.83
C GLY A 117 -3.27 -11.53 9.24
N TYR A 118 -2.52 -12.54 8.79
CA TYR A 118 -3.06 -13.72 8.11
C TYR A 118 -2.12 -14.92 8.21
N LEU A 119 -2.60 -16.09 7.79
CA LEU A 119 -1.80 -17.30 7.62
C LEU A 119 -1.35 -17.40 6.16
N ALA A 120 -0.07 -17.20 5.88
CA ALA A 120 0.44 -17.33 4.52
C ALA A 120 0.41 -18.79 4.06
N LEU A 121 0.00 -18.99 2.81
CA LEU A 121 0.00 -20.26 2.11
C LEU A 121 1.07 -20.26 1.02
N ASN A 122 1.71 -21.42 0.84
CA ASN A 122 2.72 -21.60 -0.20
C ASN A 122 2.09 -21.92 -1.58
N ALA A 123 2.93 -22.19 -2.57
CA ALA A 123 2.52 -22.53 -3.94
C ALA A 123 1.62 -23.78 -4.05
N THR A 124 1.68 -24.69 -3.07
CA THR A 124 0.86 -25.91 -3.02
C THR A 124 -0.33 -25.77 -2.06
N CYS A 125 -0.69 -24.54 -1.68
CA CYS A 125 -1.80 -24.24 -0.77
C CYS A 125 -1.64 -24.78 0.65
N ALA A 126 -0.43 -25.18 1.03
CA ALA A 126 -0.14 -25.59 2.39
C ALA A 126 0.19 -24.36 3.26
N PRO A 127 -0.21 -24.35 4.54
CA PRO A 127 0.21 -23.33 5.49
C PRO A 127 1.73 -23.20 5.56
N CYS A 128 2.21 -21.96 5.55
CA CYS A 128 3.63 -21.64 5.67
C CYS A 128 3.95 -21.02 7.04
N SER A 129 3.42 -19.82 7.32
CA SER A 129 3.57 -19.15 8.63
C SER A 129 2.49 -18.09 8.81
N TYR A 130 2.17 -17.77 10.06
CA TYR A 130 1.49 -16.52 10.37
C TYR A 130 2.39 -15.34 9.99
N THR A 131 1.80 -14.34 9.34
CA THR A 131 2.48 -13.16 8.82
C THR A 131 1.57 -11.95 8.98
N LYS A 132 2.15 -10.76 8.87
CA LYS A 132 1.40 -9.52 8.76
C LYS A 132 1.92 -8.67 7.62
N ALA A 133 1.01 -8.08 6.86
CA ALA A 133 1.27 -7.03 5.90
C ALA A 133 1.08 -5.67 6.58
N THR A 134 2.10 -4.82 6.53
CA THR A 134 2.07 -3.47 7.11
C THR A 134 2.29 -2.43 6.01
N TRP A 135 1.36 -1.48 5.90
CA TRP A 135 1.44 -0.32 5.02
C TRP A 135 1.97 0.90 5.78
N TYR A 136 3.09 1.44 5.31
CA TYR A 136 3.62 2.72 5.74
C TYR A 136 3.21 3.78 4.73
N PRO A 137 2.35 4.73 5.12
CA PRO A 137 1.77 5.70 4.23
C PRO A 137 2.81 6.70 3.70
N SER A 138 2.47 7.34 2.59
CA SER A 138 3.17 8.53 2.10
C SER A 138 2.56 9.79 2.72
N PHE A 139 3.39 10.79 2.99
CA PHE A 139 2.92 12.07 3.51
C PHE A 139 2.60 13.06 2.39
N ALA A 140 3.26 12.97 1.23
CA ALA A 140 2.89 13.68 0.01
C ALA A 140 2.61 12.72 -1.16
N CYS A 141 1.80 13.18 -2.12
CA CYS A 141 1.48 12.37 -3.30
C CYS A 141 2.68 12.07 -4.19
N SER A 142 3.75 12.86 -4.09
CA SER A 142 5.02 12.66 -4.80
C SER A 142 5.91 11.61 -4.13
N ASP A 143 5.62 11.23 -2.90
CA ASP A 143 6.47 10.34 -2.12
C ASP A 143 6.16 8.87 -2.42
N MET A 144 6.97 7.99 -1.84
CA MET A 144 6.77 6.55 -1.91
C MET A 144 6.10 6.03 -0.63
N ALA A 145 5.12 5.14 -0.79
CA ALA A 145 4.65 4.31 0.31
C ALA A 145 5.55 3.08 0.47
N ARG A 146 5.41 2.38 1.60
CA ARG A 146 6.10 1.10 1.81
C ARG A 146 5.12 0.03 2.25
N LEU A 147 5.24 -1.17 1.69
CA LEU A 147 4.56 -2.37 2.13
C LEU A 147 5.60 -3.34 2.68
N ILE A 148 5.44 -3.77 3.92
CA ILE A 148 6.37 -4.71 4.56
C ILE A 148 5.60 -5.92 5.07
N PHE A 149 6.06 -7.10 4.69
CA PHE A 149 5.64 -8.38 5.26
C PHE A 149 6.62 -8.81 6.35
N THR A 150 6.11 -9.23 7.50
CA THR A 150 6.90 -9.69 8.66
C THR A 150 6.23 -10.86 9.35
#